data_AF-A0A0R1M2X3-F1
#
_entry.id   AF-A0A0R1M2X3-F1
#
_cell.length_a   1.000
_cell.length_b   1.000
_cell.length_c   1.000
_cell.angle_alpha   90.00
_cell.angle_beta   90.00
_cell.angle_gamma   90.00
#
_symmetry.space_group_name_H-M   'P 1'
#
loop_
_entity.id
_entity.type
_entity.pdbx_description
1 polymer ?
#
loop_
_entity_poly.entity_id
_entity_poly.type
_entity_poly.pdbx_seq_one_letter_code
_entity_poly.pdbx_strand_id
1 'polypeptide(L)' 'MSNAPSIIVAHNHPSGDITPSKADISFTQELYKVCELLQIKLLEHLIIGFGGSYLSMKSKDIFGAASNE' A
#
# COMPACT_ATOMS: atom_id res chain seq x y z
N MET A 1 -9.88 -20.83 -4.54
CA MET A 1 -9.95 -19.75 -3.54
C MET A 1 -8.69 -19.79 -2.70
N SER A 2 -7.86 -18.75 -2.68
CA SER A 2 -6.70 -18.69 -1.79
C SER A 2 -7.17 -18.38 -0.37
N ASN A 3 -6.99 -19.31 0.57
CA ASN A 3 -7.34 -19.12 1.99
C ASN A 3 -6.26 -18.28 2.70
N ALA A 4 -5.94 -17.11 2.13
CA ALA A 4 -4.81 -16.29 2.55
C ALA A 4 -5.22 -15.41 3.74
N PRO A 5 -4.58 -15.55 4.92
CA PRO A 5 -4.87 -14.70 6.09
C PRO A 5 -4.35 -13.27 5.95
N SER A 6 -3.53 -13.02 4.93
CA SER A 6 -2.83 -11.74 4.74
C SER A 6 -2.40 -11.55 3.29
N ILE A 7 -2.24 -10.30 2.88
CA ILE A 7 -1.79 -9.92 1.54
C ILE A 7 -0.68 -8.87 1.60
N ILE A 8 0.12 -8.83 0.53
CA ILE A 8 1.03 -7.73 0.20
C ILE A 8 0.60 -7.23 -1.17
N VAL A 9 0.55 -5.93 -1.36
CA VAL A 9 0.33 -5.29 -2.66
C VAL A 9 1.63 -4.64 -3.11
N ALA A 10 1.88 -4.66 -4.42
CA ALA A 10 2.95 -3.91 -5.02
C ALA A 10 2.48 -3.35 -6.36
N HIS A 11 2.92 -2.14 -6.70
CA HIS A 11 2.79 -1.61 -8.05
C HIS A 11 4.07 -0.91 -8.47
N ASN A 12 4.26 -0.83 -9.78
CA ASN A 12 5.45 -0.24 -10.38
C ASN A 12 5.17 1.21 -10.76
N HIS A 13 6.15 2.10 -10.52
CA HIS A 13 6.22 3.43 -11.12
C HIS A 13 7.18 3.38 -12.31
N PRO A 14 6.70 3.33 -13.56
CA PRO A 14 7.56 3.29 -14.75
C PRO A 14 8.42 4.55 -14.92
N SER A 15 8.15 5.63 -14.18
CA SER A 15 9.00 6.81 -14.11
C SER A 15 10.29 6.56 -13.32
N GLY A 16 10.32 5.54 -12.46
CA GLY A 16 11.37 5.27 -11.49
C GLY A 16 11.30 6.12 -10.22
N ASP A 17 10.45 7.15 -10.17
CA ASP A 17 10.19 7.92 -8.95
C ASP A 17 9.28 7.11 -8.01
N ILE A 18 9.78 6.80 -6.81
CA ILE A 18 9.06 6.00 -5.80
C ILE A 18 8.18 6.87 -4.87
N THR A 19 8.04 8.16 -5.14
CA THR A 19 7.16 9.05 -4.39
C THR A 19 5.71 8.64 -4.60
N PRO A 20 4.94 8.34 -3.52
CA PRO A 20 3.55 7.96 -3.64
C PRO A 20 2.71 9.12 -4.21
N SER A 21 1.89 8.82 -5.21
CA SER A 21 0.87 9.75 -5.68
C SER A 21 -0.30 9.84 -4.70
N LYS A 22 -1.16 10.84 -4.88
CA LYS A 22 -2.41 10.94 -4.13
C LYS A 22 -3.31 9.71 -4.34
N ALA A 23 -3.32 9.16 -5.56
CA ALA A 23 -4.11 7.98 -5.88
C ALA A 23 -3.59 6.74 -5.14
N ASP A 24 -2.27 6.57 -5.03
CA ASP A 24 -1.67 5.47 -4.28
C ASP A 24 -2.06 5.55 -2.81
N ILE A 25 -1.93 6.75 -2.20
CA ILE A 25 -2.30 6.98 -0.80
C ILE A 25 -3.77 6.66 -0.57
N SER A 26 -4.68 7.23 -1.36
CA SER A 26 -6.13 7.01 -1.20
C SER A 26 -6.50 5.54 -1.38
N PHE A 27 -5.93 4.88 -2.39
CA PHE A 27 -6.16 3.46 -2.64
C PHE A 27 -5.64 2.60 -1.47
N THR A 28 -4.43 2.84 -0.98
CA THR A 28 -3.87 2.08 0.14
C THR A 28 -4.70 2.24 1.40
N GLN A 29 -5.21 3.44 1.69
CA GLN A 29 -6.08 3.70 2.84
C GLN A 29 -7.44 3.01 2.71
N GLU A 30 -8.07 3.04 1.53
CA GLU A 30 -9.32 2.33 1.27
C GLU A 30 -9.13 0.81 1.35
N LEU A 31 -8.07 0.30 0.71
CA LEU A 31 -7.71 -1.11 0.76
C LEU A 31 -7.46 -1.57 2.20
N TYR A 32 -6.75 -0.77 3.00
CA TYR A 32 -6.52 -1.08 4.42
C TYR A 32 -7.83 -1.22 5.18
N LYS A 33 -8.77 -0.28 5.01
CA LYS A 33 -10.12 -0.36 5.63
C LYS A 33 -10.89 -1.62 5.20
N VAL A 34 -10.85 -1.97 3.91
CA VAL A 34 -11.52 -3.18 3.40
C VAL A 34 -10.88 -4.45 3.95
N CYS A 35 -9.56 -4.48 4.04
CA CYS A 35 -8.79 -5.58 4.62
C CYS A 35 -9.19 -5.84 6.09
N GLU A 36 -9.32 -4.78 6.90
CA GLU A 36 -9.79 -4.87 8.28
C GLU A 36 -11.23 -5.43 8.37
N LEU A 37 -12.15 -4.97 7.51
CA LEU A 37 -13.52 -5.49 7.44
C LEU A 37 -13.59 -6.97 7.08
N LEU A 38 -12.71 -7.41 6.18
CA LEU A 38 -12.64 -8.80 5.73
C LEU A 38 -11.79 -9.69 6.64
N GLN A 39 -11.19 -9.14 7.71
CA GLN A 39 -10.25 -9.85 8.58
C GLN A 39 -9.05 -10.44 7.81
N ILE A 40 -8.62 -9.77 6.75
CA ILE A 40 -7.41 -10.10 5.98
C ILE A 40 -6.37 -9.03 6.28
N LYS A 41 -5.18 -9.41 6.72
CA LYS A 41 -4.15 -8.42 7.07
C LYS A 41 -3.44 -7.89 5.83
N LEU A 42 -3.50 -6.58 5.57
CA LEU A 42 -2.60 -5.91 4.62
C LEU A 42 -1.24 -5.73 5.30
N LEU A 43 -0.25 -6.52 4.88
CA LEU A 43 1.08 -6.52 5.48
C LEU A 43 1.97 -5.41 4.95
N GLU A 44 1.80 -5.07 3.67
CA GLU A 44 2.61 -4.07 2.96
C GLU A 44 1.93 -3.60 1.66
N HIS A 45 2.23 -2.37 1.25
CA HIS A 45 2.01 -1.84 -0.09
C HIS A 45 3.32 -1.23 -0.61
N LEU A 46 3.95 -1.88 -1.58
CA LEU A 46 5.23 -1.46 -2.16
C LEU A 46 5.04 -0.64 -3.45
N ILE A 47 5.77 0.46 -3.55
CA ILE A 47 6.00 1.17 -4.81
C ILE A 47 7.38 0.74 -5.31
N ILE A 48 7.46 0.15 -6.50
CA ILE A 48 8.71 -0.32 -7.10
C ILE A 48 9.14 0.66 -8.19
N GLY A 49 10.40 1.12 -8.13
CA GLY A 49 11.05 1.96 -9.12
C GLY A 49 12.19 1.24 -9.84
N PHE A 50 13.03 2.00 -10.55
CA PHE A 50 14.16 1.46 -11.28
C PHE A 50 15.37 1.16 -10.38
N GLY A 51 16.26 0.29 -10.86
CA GLY A 51 17.54 0.01 -10.19
C GLY A 51 17.41 -0.62 -8.80
N GLY A 52 16.29 -1.30 -8.52
CA GLY A 52 16.01 -1.90 -7.20
C GLY A 52 15.52 -0.91 -6.15
N SER A 53 15.19 0.33 -6.54
CA SER A 53 14.53 1.29 -5.65
C SER A 53 13.10 0.85 -5.32
N TYR A 54 12.69 1.05 -4.07
CA TYR A 54 11.32 0.82 -3.63
C TYR A 54 10.97 1.70 -2.44
N LEU A 55 9.67 1.93 -2.25
CA LEU A 55 9.11 2.57 -1.06
C LEU A 55 8.07 1.64 -0.42
N SER A 56 8.22 1.40 0.89
CA SER A 56 7.18 0.78 1.72
C SER A 56 6.21 1.86 2.19
N MET A 57 4.96 1.77 1.79
CA MET A 57 3.93 2.70 2.25
C MET A 57 3.59 2.48 3.72
N LYS A 58 3.79 1.26 4.23
CA LYS A 58 3.67 0.99 5.67
C LYS A 58 4.76 1.67 6.49
N SER A 59 6.03 1.59 6.08
CA SER A 59 7.14 2.27 6.76
C SER A 59 7.04 3.80 6.70
N LYS A 60 6.16 4.34 5.84
CA LYS A 60 5.80 5.75 5.77
C LYS A 60 4.52 6.09 6.54
N ASP A 61 3.97 5.15 7.30
CA ASP A 61 2.75 5.29 8.11
C ASP A 61 1.50 5.71 7.30
N ILE A 62 1.41 5.32 6.02
CA ILE A 62 0.35 5.79 5.11
C ILE A 62 -0.98 5.04 5.31
N PHE A 63 -0.95 3.80 5.81
CA PHE A 63 -2.13 2.92 5.89
C PHE A 63 -3.27 3.51 6.72
N GLY A 64 -2.89 4.07 7.87
CA GLY A 64 -3.81 4.52 8.91
C GLY A 64 -3.60 5.97 9.30
N ALA A 65 -2.92 6.77 8.46
CA ALA A 65 -2.90 8.21 8.62
C ALA A 65 -4.36 8.68 8.65
N ALA A 66 -4.85 8.99 9.85
CA ALA A 66 -6.20 9.45 10.04
C ALA A 66 -6.42 10.63 9.10
N SER A 67 -7.47 10.55 8.29
CA SER A 67 -8.17 11.75 7.85
C SER A 67 -8.64 12.45 9.13
N ASN A 68 -7.75 13.21 9.76
CA ASN A 68 -8.15 14.33 10.58
C ASN A 68 -8.75 15.30 9.58
N GLU A 69 -10.07 15.42 9.66
CA GLU A 69 -10.99 16.37 9.01
C GLU A 69 -10.36 17.39 8.05
#